data_AF-A0A8T4X421-F1
#
_entry.id   AF-A0A8T4X421-F1
#
_cell.length_a   1.000
_cell.length_b   1.000
_cell.length_c   1.000
_cell.angle_alpha   90.00
_cell.angle_beta   90.00
_cell.angle_gamma   90.00
#
_symmetry.space_group_name_H-M   'P 1'
#
loop_
_entity.id
_entity.type
_entity.pdbx_description
1 polymer ?
#
loop_
_entity_poly.entity_id
_entity_poly.type
_entity_poly.pdbx_seq_one_letter_code
_entity_poly.pdbx_strand_id
1 'polypeptide(L)'
;LVVDEVYKLNEIIRSLNTNTANAIELAQETQKIEREIDIKYRHATIKLLSEVTNTKELLLIKDVIEGIEEMSDKCQRVSDSFILLALSL
;
A
#
# COMPACT_ATOMS: atom_id res chain seq x y z
N LEU A 1 -3.48 1.57 7.93
CA LEU A 1 -3.44 1.13 6.52
C LEU A 1 -2.02 1.08 6.00
N VAL A 2 -1.37 2.17 5.60
CA VAL A 2 0.01 2.07 5.07
C VAL A 2 1.01 1.55 6.11
N VAL A 3 0.88 1.98 7.37
CA VAL A 3 1.70 1.44 8.47
C VAL A 3 1.46 -0.07 8.67
N ASP A 4 0.24 -0.54 8.45
CA ASP A 4 -0.10 -1.96 8.58
C ASP A 4 0.51 -2.77 7.43
N GLU A 5 0.55 -2.24 6.21
CA GLU A 5 1.28 -2.87 5.09
C GLU A 5 2.77 -3.01 5.39
N VAL A 6 3.39 -1.99 6.00
CA VAL A 6 4.81 -2.04 6.40
C VAL A 6 5.05 -3.13 7.46
N TYR A 7 4.14 -3.27 8.43
CA TYR A 7 4.22 -4.35 9.42
C TYR A 7 4.06 -5.72 8.77
N LYS A 8 3.07 -5.89 7.88
CA LYS A 8 2.85 -7.14 7.16
C LYS A 8 4.03 -7.52 6.26
N LEU A 9 4.64 -6.56 5.60
CA LEU A 9 5.89 -6.77 4.85
C LEU A 9 7.00 -7.36 5.72
N ASN A 10 7.16 -6.88 6.95
CA ASN A 10 8.13 -7.42 7.89
C ASN A 10 7.79 -8.87 8.28
N GLU A 11 6.50 -9.18 8.46
CA GLU A 11 6.04 -10.54 8.71
C GLU A 11 6.22 -11.48 7.51
N ILE A 12 6.03 -10.99 6.28
CA ILE A 12 6.31 -11.73 5.04
C ILE A 12 7.79 -12.12 4.99
N ILE A 13 8.71 -11.18 5.27
CA ILE A 13 10.16 -11.43 5.28
C ILE A 13 10.53 -12.52 6.30
N ARG A 14 9.95 -12.45 7.51
CA ARG A 14 10.19 -13.45 8.56
C ARG A 14 9.60 -14.82 8.19
N SER A 15 8.43 -14.82 7.57
CA SER A 15 7.72 -16.04 7.17
C SER A 15 8.38 -16.71 5.98
N LEU A 16 8.98 -15.97 5.05
CA LEU A 16 9.68 -16.53 3.88
C LEU A 16 10.76 -17.54 4.28
N ASN A 17 11.47 -17.29 5.39
CA ASN A 17 12.52 -18.19 5.90
C ASN A 17 11.98 -19.43 6.64
N THR A 18 10.70 -19.44 7.02
CA THR A 18 10.14 -20.45 7.94
C THR A 18 9.00 -21.25 7.32
N ASN A 19 8.11 -20.60 6.57
CA ASN A 19 6.96 -21.17 5.90
C ASN A 19 6.52 -20.30 4.71
N THR A 20 6.82 -20.77 3.51
CA THR A 20 6.51 -20.15 2.22
C THR A 20 5.00 -19.95 1.98
N ALA A 21 4.16 -20.86 2.49
CA ALA A 21 2.70 -20.76 2.32
C ALA A 21 2.10 -19.59 3.10
N ASN A 22 2.58 -19.34 4.32
CA ASN A 22 2.15 -18.18 5.12
C ASN A 22 2.58 -16.85 4.50
N ALA A 23 3.77 -16.82 3.87
CA ALA A 23 4.25 -15.62 3.17
C ALA A 23 3.31 -15.24 2.00
N ILE A 24 2.79 -16.23 1.27
CA ILE A 24 1.82 -16.01 0.18
C ILE A 24 0.50 -15.45 0.72
N GLU A 25 0.00 -15.98 1.83
CA GLU A 25 -1.26 -15.51 2.44
C GLU A 25 -1.14 -14.05 2.93
N LEU A 26 -0.07 -13.72 3.65
CA LEU A 26 0.21 -12.35 4.10
C LEU A 26 0.35 -11.37 2.94
N ALA A 27 0.93 -11.81 1.83
CA ALA A 27 1.04 -10.99 0.62
C ALA A 27 -0.33 -10.73 -0.03
N GLN A 28 -1.22 -11.73 -0.06
CA GLN A 28 -2.61 -11.53 -0.51
C GLN A 28 -3.38 -10.56 0.40
N GLU A 29 -3.13 -10.59 1.71
CA GLU A 29 -3.71 -9.60 2.62
C GLU A 29 -3.18 -8.20 2.38
N THR A 30 -1.90 -8.06 2.04
CA THR A 30 -1.29 -6.77 1.68
C THR A 30 -1.96 -6.20 0.43
N GLN A 31 -2.22 -7.01 -0.60
CA GLN A 31 -2.99 -6.58 -1.79
C GLN A 31 -4.43 -6.16 -1.49
N LYS A 32 -5.08 -6.73 -0.45
CA LYS A 32 -6.40 -6.25 -0.03
C LYS A 32 -6.33 -4.87 0.59
N ILE A 33 -5.30 -4.60 1.39
CA ILE A 33 -5.09 -3.32 2.06
C ILE A 33 -4.77 -2.23 1.02
N GLU A 34 -3.90 -2.52 0.04
CA GLU A 34 -3.60 -1.63 -1.09
C GLU A 34 -4.89 -1.19 -1.80
N ARG A 35 -5.77 -2.12 -2.18
CA ARG A 35 -7.06 -1.80 -2.80
C ARG A 35 -7.93 -0.87 -1.96
N GLU A 36 -7.90 -1.00 -0.64
CA GLU A 36 -8.65 -0.09 0.24
C GLU A 36 -8.03 1.32 0.26
N ILE A 37 -6.71 1.41 0.22
CA ILE A 37 -5.96 2.68 0.14
C ILE A 37 -6.26 3.36 -1.19
N ASP A 38 -6.27 2.60 -2.28
CA ASP A 38 -6.53 3.03 -3.64
C ASP A 38 -7.97 3.61 -3.82
N ILE A 39 -8.96 2.96 -3.20
CA ILE A 39 -10.34 3.48 -3.11
C ILE A 39 -10.39 4.77 -2.28
N LYS A 40 -9.72 4.81 -1.13
CA LYS A 40 -9.69 5.99 -0.26
C LYS A 40 -9.00 7.18 -0.93
N TYR A 41 -7.92 6.93 -1.66
CA TYR A 41 -7.24 7.92 -2.49
C TYR A 41 -8.21 8.56 -3.48
N ARG A 42 -8.95 7.76 -4.25
CA ARG A 42 -9.95 8.27 -5.22
C ARG A 42 -11.01 9.14 -4.55
N HIS A 43 -11.59 8.68 -3.43
CA HIS A 43 -12.58 9.47 -2.70
C HIS A 43 -12.01 10.76 -2.13
N ALA A 44 -10.80 10.71 -1.56
CA ALA A 44 -10.14 11.87 -0.98
C ALA A 44 -9.82 12.91 -2.06
N THR A 45 -9.33 12.49 -3.23
CA THR A 45 -9.04 13.37 -4.36
C THR A 45 -10.30 14.05 -4.90
N ILE A 46 -11.41 13.33 -5.06
CA ILE A 46 -12.69 13.92 -5.50
C ILE A 46 -13.18 14.95 -4.47
N LYS A 47 -13.13 14.59 -3.18
CA LYS A 47 -13.56 15.48 -2.09
C LYS A 47 -12.70 16.75 -2.04
N LEU A 48 -11.38 16.59 -2.16
CA LEU A 48 -10.40 17.67 -2.18
C LEU A 48 -10.71 18.67 -3.32
N LEU A 49 -10.94 18.17 -4.53
CA LEU A 49 -11.29 19.00 -5.69
C LEU A 49 -12.64 19.73 -5.53
N SER A 50 -13.60 19.13 -4.83
CA SER A 50 -14.92 19.75 -4.62
C SER A 50 -14.96 20.78 -3.49
N GLU A 51 -14.17 20.59 -2.42
CA GLU A 51 -14.29 21.39 -1.20
C GLU A 51 -13.24 22.50 -1.09
N VAL A 52 -12.05 22.34 -1.70
CA VAL A 52 -10.95 23.30 -1.57
C VAL A 52 -10.89 24.24 -2.77
N THR A 53 -11.19 25.51 -2.54
CA THR A 53 -11.17 26.57 -3.57
C THR A 53 -9.81 27.26 -3.69
N ASN A 54 -8.98 27.19 -2.66
CA ASN A 54 -7.64 27.76 -2.64
C ASN A 54 -6.63 26.82 -3.29
N THR A 55 -6.07 27.21 -4.44
CA THR A 55 -5.13 26.40 -5.22
C THR A 55 -3.88 26.00 -4.45
N LYS A 56 -3.38 26.85 -3.54
CA LYS A 56 -2.16 26.53 -2.77
C LYS A 56 -2.39 25.40 -1.76
N GLU A 57 -3.51 25.44 -1.05
CA GLU A 57 -3.91 24.37 -0.12
C GLU A 57 -4.29 23.09 -0.86
N LEU A 58 -4.97 23.23 -2.01
CA LEU A 58 -5.30 22.10 -2.87
C LEU A 58 -4.06 21.31 -3.26
N LEU A 59 -3.00 21.99 -3.72
CA LEU A 59 -1.74 21.36 -4.11
C LEU A 59 -1.04 20.68 -2.93
N LEU A 60 -0.95 21.35 -1.78
CA LEU A 60 -0.31 20.78 -0.59
C LEU A 60 -1.01 19.49 -0.11
N ILE A 61 -2.34 19.50 -0.08
CA ILE A 61 -3.11 18.33 0.37
C ILE A 61 -3.04 17.21 -0.67
N LYS A 62 -3.09 17.56 -1.97
CA LYS A 62 -2.91 16.60 -3.06
C LYS A 62 -1.56 15.89 -2.94
N ASP A 63 -0.47 16.61 -2.74
CA ASP A 63 0.88 16.04 -2.62
C ASP A 63 0.98 15.08 -1.43
N VAL A 64 0.34 15.39 -0.31
CA VAL A 64 0.29 14.48 0.86
C VAL A 64 -0.51 13.21 0.55
N ILE A 65 -1.66 13.34 -0.10
CA ILE A 65 -2.52 12.20 -0.47
C ILE A 65 -1.81 11.30 -1.48
N GLU A 66 -1.15 11.88 -2.49
CA GLU A 66 -0.33 11.13 -3.46
C GLU A 66 0.86 10.46 -2.79
N GLY A 67 1.56 11.13 -1.87
CA GLY A 67 2.68 10.52 -1.15
C GLY A 67 2.29 9.31 -0.31
N ILE A 68 1.06 9.29 0.23
CA ILE A 68 0.52 8.13 0.98
C ILE A 68 0.24 6.96 0.03
N GLU A 69 -0.38 7.22 -1.13
CA GLU A 69 -0.65 6.20 -2.13
C GLU A 69 0.64 5.62 -2.72
N GLU A 70 1.61 6.48 -3.06
CA GLU A 70 2.89 6.05 -3.61
C GLU A 70 3.67 5.16 -2.62
N MET A 71 3.52 5.40 -1.32
CA MET A 71 4.12 4.58 -0.27
C MET A 71 3.46 3.20 -0.19
N SER A 72 2.13 3.14 -0.31
CA SER A 72 1.37 1.88 -0.35
C SER A 72 1.73 1.04 -1.58
N ASP A 73 1.78 1.69 -2.74
CA ASP A 73 2.11 1.06 -4.02
C ASP A 73 3.54 0.46 -4.01
N LYS A 74 4.50 1.15 -3.38
CA LYS A 74 5.84 0.61 -3.12
C LYS A 74 5.80 -0.62 -2.22
N CYS A 75 4.97 -0.63 -1.19
CA CYS A 75 4.84 -1.78 -0.30
C CYS A 75 4.30 -3.01 -1.05
N GLN A 76 3.30 -2.81 -1.90
CA GLN A 76 2.71 -3.87 -2.71
C GLN A 76 3.73 -4.46 -3.71
N ARG A 77 4.51 -3.63 -4.40
CA ARG A 77 5.59 -4.11 -5.30
C ARG A 77 6.65 -4.96 -4.58
N VAL A 78 7.02 -4.57 -3.36
CA VAL A 78 7.97 -5.33 -2.56
C VAL A 78 7.37 -6.68 -2.13
N SER A 79 6.09 -6.68 -1.72
CA SER A 79 5.35 -7.90 -1.38
C SER A 79 5.29 -8.88 -2.57
N ASP A 80 4.99 -8.40 -3.77
CA ASP A 80 4.95 -9.23 -4.98
C ASP A 80 6.33 -9.80 -5.34
N SER A 81 7.39 -9.02 -5.13
CA SER A 81 8.77 -9.49 -5.32
C SER A 81 9.11 -10.63 -4.36
N PHE A 82 8.64 -10.56 -3.11
CA PHE A 82 8.80 -11.63 -2.15
C PHE A 82 8.02 -12.89 -2.53
N ILE A 83 6.79 -12.76 -3.06
CA ILE A 83 6.04 -13.91 -3.58
C ILE A 83 6.82 -14.58 -4.72
N LEU A 84 7.37 -13.80 -5.65
CA LEU A 84 8.16 -14.35 -6.75
C LEU A 84 9.39 -15.13 -6.25
N LEU A 85 10.06 -14.63 -5.21
CA LEU A 85 11.14 -15.35 -4.54
C LEU A 85 10.63 -16.63 -3.86
N ALA A 86 9.49 -16.55 -3.18
CA ALA A 86 8.83 -17.68 -2.51
C ALA A 86 8.49 -18.82 -3.50
N LEU A 87 8.08 -18.49 -4.71
CA LEU A 87 7.72 -19.45 -5.77
C LEU A 87 8.92 -20.02 -6.54
N SER A 88 10.09 -19.37 -6.44
CA SER A 88 11.33 -19.82 -7.11
C SER A 88 12.23 -20.69 -6.23
N LEU A 89 11.88 -20.83 -4.95
CA LEU A 89 12.45 -21.77 -3.97
C LEU A 89 11.65 -23.08 -3.92
#